data_AF-A0A2V9V1N6-F1
#
_entry.id   AF-A0A2V9V1N6-F1
#
_cell.length_a   1.000
_cell.length_b   1.000
_cell.length_c   1.000
_cell.angle_alpha   90.00
_cell.angle_beta   90.00
_cell.angle_gamma   90.00
#
_symmetry.space_group_name_H-M   'P 1'
#
loop_
_entity.id
_entity.type
_entity.pdbx_description
1 polymer ?
#
loop_
_entity_poly.entity_id
_entity_poly.type
_entity_poly.pdbx_seq_one_letter_code
_entity_poly.pdbx_strand_id
1 'polypeptide(L)' 'MENKATVDAHTQATQQNIEGQCPFTGAAAIRTNRDWWPNQLNVQVLHQHSPLSDPLGEEFDYA' A
#
# COMPACT_ATOMS: atom_id res chain seq x y z
N MET A 1 35.70 32.67 -18.17
CA MET A 1 34.40 33.29 -17.81
C MET A 1 33.44 32.13 -17.57
N GLU A 2 33.66 31.41 -16.48
CA GLU A 2 32.80 30.32 -16.04
C GLU A 2 31.60 30.88 -15.27
N ASN A 3 30.40 30.54 -15.73
CA ASN A 3 29.16 30.81 -14.99
C ASN A 3 28.85 29.58 -14.14
N LYS A 4 29.35 29.58 -12.89
CA LYS A 4 28.98 28.62 -11.85
C LYS A 4 27.59 28.99 -11.32
N ALA A 5 26.55 28.28 -11.76
CA ALA A 5 25.24 28.36 -11.14
C ALA A 5 25.24 27.50 -9.87
N THR A 6 25.28 28.18 -8.73
CA THR A 6 25.08 27.65 -7.39
C THR A 6 23.67 27.09 -7.25
N VAL A 7 23.55 25.82 -6.86
CA VAL A 7 22.29 25.17 -6.49
C VAL A 7 22.15 25.19 -4.97
N ASP A 8 21.58 26.26 -4.43
CA ASP A 8 21.22 26.36 -3.01
C ASP A 8 19.70 26.32 -2.85
N ALA A 9 19.24 25.38 -2.02
CA ALA A 9 17.92 25.24 -1.39
C ALA A 9 16.72 25.32 -2.36
N HIS A 10 15.81 24.36 -2.43
CA HIS A 10 14.91 23.92 -1.37
C HIS A 10 14.34 22.58 -1.81
N THR A 11 14.29 21.57 -0.96
CA THR A 11 13.13 20.67 -0.86
C THR A 11 13.23 19.98 0.49
N GLN A 12 12.31 20.35 1.38
CA GLN A 12 12.12 19.72 2.66
C GLN A 12 11.86 18.22 2.43
N ALA A 13 12.78 17.37 2.91
CA ALA A 13 12.52 15.94 3.03
C ALA A 13 11.54 15.76 4.19
N THR A 14 10.24 15.74 3.88
CA THR A 14 9.22 15.34 4.85
C THR A 14 9.45 13.87 5.20
N GLN A 15 9.98 13.62 6.40
CA GLN A 15 9.99 12.31 7.05
C GLN A 15 8.59 11.71 6.99
N GLN A 16 8.43 10.59 6.29
CA GLN A 16 7.25 9.74 6.37
C GLN A 16 7.75 8.31 6.62
N ASN A 17 7.27 7.72 7.73
CA ASN A 17 7.55 6.36 8.15
C ASN A 17 7.47 5.40 6.95
N ILE A 18 8.59 4.75 6.63
CA ILE A 18 8.78 3.87 5.46
C ILE A 18 8.46 2.40 5.81
N GLU A 19 7.75 2.16 6.90
CA GLU A 19 7.50 0.80 7.38
C GLU A 19 6.30 0.22 6.62
N GLY A 20 6.59 -0.49 5.53
CA GLY A 20 5.61 -1.29 4.78
C GLY A 20 5.22 -0.77 3.40
N GLN A 21 5.69 0.41 2.99
CA GLN A 21 5.39 0.95 1.65
C GLN A 21 6.45 0.51 0.63
N CYS A 22 6.03 -0.24 -0.40
CA CYS A 22 6.92 -0.64 -1.49
C CYS A 22 7.42 0.61 -2.26
N PRO A 23 8.75 0.79 -2.44
CA PRO A 23 9.33 2.01 -2.99
C PRO A 23 9.17 2.16 -4.51
N PHE A 24 8.70 1.11 -5.19
CA PHE A 24 8.32 1.12 -6.59
C PHE A 24 6.93 0.49 -6.72
N THR A 25 5.96 1.29 -7.15
CA THR A 25 4.61 0.82 -7.43
C THR A 25 4.47 0.64 -8.95
N GLY A 26 4.27 -0.60 -9.40
CA GLY A 26 4.01 -0.91 -10.83
C GLY A 26 2.61 -0.50 -11.29
N ALA A 27 1.78 0.00 -10.38
CA ALA A 27 0.45 0.53 -10.61
C ALA A 27 0.31 1.84 -9.83
N ALA A 28 -0.34 2.85 -10.41
CA ALA A 28 -0.64 4.10 -9.71
C ALA A 28 -1.34 3.76 -8.39
N ALA A 29 -0.82 4.26 -7.27
CA ALA A 29 -1.41 4.05 -5.95
C ALA A 29 -2.81 4.68 -5.92
N ILE A 30 -3.83 3.86 -6.22
CA ILE A 30 -5.22 4.27 -6.12
C ILE A 30 -5.54 4.39 -4.63
N ARG A 31 -6.02 5.57 -4.23
CA ARG A 31 -6.47 5.80 -2.85
C ARG A 31 -7.63 4.86 -2.54
N THR A 32 -7.49 4.16 -1.43
CA THR A 32 -8.49 3.24 -0.89
C THR A 32 -9.25 3.92 0.25
N ASN A 33 -10.35 3.30 0.71
CA ASN A 33 -11.10 3.82 1.85
C ASN A 33 -10.28 3.90 3.15
N ARG A 34 -9.24 3.06 3.31
CA ARG A 34 -8.35 3.14 4.48
C ARG A 34 -7.51 4.41 4.50
N ASP A 35 -7.15 4.94 3.32
CA ASP A 35 -6.37 6.17 3.22
C ASP A 35 -7.17 7.39 3.68
N TRP A 36 -8.50 7.35 3.52
CA TRP A 36 -9.41 8.41 3.93
C TRP A 36 -9.88 8.28 5.38
N TRP A 37 -10.09 7.05 5.86
CA TRP A 37 -10.54 6.76 7.23
C TRP A 37 -9.59 5.77 7.92
N PRO A 38 -8.43 6.23 8.41
CA PRO A 38 -7.40 5.35 8.98
C PRO A 38 -7.87 4.61 10.25
N ASN A 39 -8.83 5.18 11.00
CA ASN A 39 -9.38 4.60 12.23
C ASN A 39 -10.68 3.82 12.02
N GLN A 40 -11.06 3.51 10.77
CA GLN A 40 -12.27 2.74 10.49
C GLN A 40 -12.15 1.30 11.00
N LEU A 41 -13.25 0.74 11.55
CA LEU A 41 -13.34 -0.67 11.87
C LEU A 41 -13.07 -1.54 10.64
N ASN A 42 -12.15 -2.49 10.76
CA ASN A 42 -11.77 -3.40 9.69
C ASN A 42 -12.73 -4.61 9.61
N VAL A 43 -13.75 -4.52 8.75
CA VAL A 43 -14.69 -5.62 8.49
C VAL A 43 -14.18 -6.66 7.48
N GLN A 44 -13.03 -6.42 6.83
CA GLN A 44 -12.48 -7.35 5.82
C GLN A 44 -12.11 -8.70 6.44
N VAL A 45 -11.84 -8.73 7.75
CA VAL A 45 -11.53 -9.95 8.50
C VAL A 45 -12.65 -10.98 8.45
N LEU A 46 -13.90 -10.55 8.30
CA LEU A 46 -15.07 -11.44 8.37
C LEU A 46 -15.22 -12.32 7.12
N HIS A 47 -14.53 -12.01 6.03
CA HIS A 47 -14.64 -12.74 4.75
C HIS A 47 -13.29 -13.24 4.23
N GLN A 48 -12.28 -13.37 5.10
CA GLN A 48 -10.93 -13.77 4.70
C GLN A 48 -10.86 -15.19 4.08
N HIS A 49 -11.71 -16.11 4.53
CA HIS A 49 -11.75 -17.51 4.08
C HIS A 49 -13.09 -17.85 3.41
N SER A 50 -13.47 -17.06 2.40
CA SER A 50 -14.65 -17.37 1.60
C SER A 50 -14.41 -18.61 0.73
N PRO A 51 -15.37 -19.55 0.61
CA PRO A 51 -15.30 -20.68 -0.31
C PRO A 51 -15.05 -20.27 -1.77
N LEU A 52 -15.46 -19.05 -2.16
CA LEU A 52 -15.21 -18.51 -3.50
C LEU A 52 -13.73 -18.33 -3.85
N SER A 53 -12.86 -18.22 -2.84
CA SER A 53 -11.42 -18.09 -3.00
C SER A 53 -10.69 -19.42 -2.82
N ASP A 54 -11.41 -20.50 -2.50
CA ASP A 54 -10.80 -21.81 -2.29
C ASP A 54 -10.55 -22.50 -3.64
N PRO A 55 -9.28 -22.78 -4.01
CA PRO A 55 -8.96 -23.47 -5.25
C PRO A 55 -9.29 -24.97 -5.23
N LEU A 56 -9.52 -25.58 -4.06
CA LEU A 56 -9.72 -27.02 -3.92
C LEU A 56 -11.18 -27.46 -4.10
N GLY A 57 -12.13 -26.53 -3.93
CA GLY A 57 -13.56 -26.79 -4.12
C GLY A 57 -14.24 -27.43 -2.91
N GLU A 58 -15.57 -27.54 -2.98
CA GLU A 58 -16.41 -27.96 -1.84
C GLU A 58 -16.23 -29.43 -1.46
N GLU A 59 -15.75 -30.27 -2.39
CA GLU A 59 -15.62 -31.71 -2.23
C GLU A 59 -14.25 -32.15 -1.67
N PHE A 60 -13.31 -31.23 -1.45
CA PHE A 60 -11.98 -31.57 -0.96
C PHE A 60 -11.96 -31.83 0.56
N ASP A 61 -11.50 -33.02 0.97
CA ASP A 61 -11.32 -33.41 2.37
C ASP A 61 -9.83 -33.62 2.69
N TYR A 62 -9.37 -32.97 3.76
CA TYR A 62 -7.98 -32.99 4.21
C TYR A 62 -7.68 -34.08 5.26
N ALA A 63 -8.70 -34.76 5.79
CA ALA A 63 -8.57 -35.70 6.93
C ALA A 63 -7.79 -36.99 6.65
#